data_AF-A0A7J7Z2P7-F1
#
_entry.id   AF-A0A7J7Z2P7-F1
#
_cell.length_a   1.000
_cell.length_b   1.000
_cell.length_c   1.000
_cell.angle_alpha   90.00
_cell.angle_beta   90.00
_cell.angle_gamma   90.00
#
_symmetry.space_group_name_H-M   'P 1'
#
loop_
_entity.id
_entity.type
_entity.pdbx_description
1 polymer ?
#
loop_
_entity_poly.entity_id
_entity_poly.type
_entity_poly.pdbx_seq_one_letter_code
_entity_poly.pdbx_strand_id
1 'polypeptide(L)'
;MTAEEMKAAESGAPSAPLRIEGVDISPKQDEGVLKVIKREGMGTEMPMIGDRVFVHYTGWLLDGTKFDSSLDRKDKFSFDLGKGEVIKAWDIAVATMKVGEVCHITCKPDYAYGLAGSPPKIPSNATLVFEVELFEFKGEDLTEEEDGGIIRRIRTRGEGYAKPNEGAIVEVALEGYYKDQIFDQRELHFEIGEGESLDLPCGLEKAIQHMEKGEHSIVHLKPSYAFGSVGKEKFQIPPNADLKYEIQLKSFEKAKESWEMNSEEKLEQSTIVKERGTVYFKEGKYKQALLQYKKIVSWLEYESSFSDEEAQKARADFQKVLQLYPSNKAAKAQLAVCHQRIRKQLAREKKLYANMFERLAEEENKAKAAIAAGDRHTDAEMKDEPKDVAGSQPQVETEA
;
A
#
# COMPACT_ATOMS: atom_id res chain seq x y z
N MET A 1 -12.03 -49.24 -63.33
CA MET A 1 -11.46 -47.97 -62.85
C MET A 1 -11.07 -47.18 -64.07
N THR A 2 -11.87 -46.18 -64.41
CA THR A 2 -11.67 -45.29 -65.56
C THR A 2 -10.69 -44.18 -65.20
N ALA A 3 -10.03 -43.61 -66.20
CA ALA A 3 -8.94 -42.63 -66.08
C ALA A 3 -9.30 -41.27 -65.43
N GLU A 4 -10.46 -41.16 -64.77
CA GLU A 4 -10.88 -40.00 -63.98
C GLU A 4 -10.48 -40.10 -62.50
N GLU A 5 -10.09 -41.27 -62.00
CA GLU A 5 -9.69 -41.44 -60.59
C GLU A 5 -8.21 -41.13 -60.31
N MET A 6 -7.39 -40.87 -61.34
CA MET A 6 -5.96 -40.55 -61.17
C MET A 6 -5.63 -39.05 -61.24
N LYS A 7 -6.64 -38.16 -61.32
CA LYS A 7 -6.44 -36.71 -61.46
C LYS A 7 -7.01 -35.88 -60.30
N ALA A 8 -7.00 -36.45 -59.09
CA ALA A 8 -7.37 -35.76 -57.85
C ALA A 8 -6.22 -35.68 -56.83
N ALA A 9 -4.97 -36.00 -57.22
CA ALA A 9 -3.80 -35.96 -56.35
C ALA A 9 -3.00 -34.63 -56.41
N GLU A 10 -3.43 -33.65 -57.21
CA GLU A 10 -2.79 -32.33 -57.30
C GLU A 10 -3.84 -31.22 -57.25
N SER A 11 -4.43 -31.03 -56.08
CA SER A 11 -5.00 -29.73 -55.71
C SER A 11 -4.68 -29.50 -54.25
N GLY A 12 -3.66 -28.68 -53.99
CA GLY A 12 -3.36 -28.14 -52.68
C GLY A 12 -4.53 -27.32 -52.18
N ALA A 13 -5.48 -27.97 -51.52
CA ALA A 13 -6.44 -27.31 -50.68
C ALA A 13 -5.69 -26.82 -49.43
N PRO A 14 -5.86 -25.55 -48.99
CA PRO A 14 -5.37 -25.15 -47.69
C PRO A 14 -6.03 -26.07 -46.66
N SER A 15 -5.23 -26.82 -45.90
CA SER A 15 -5.72 -27.59 -44.77
C SER A 15 -6.56 -26.64 -43.91
N ALA A 16 -7.83 -26.98 -43.69
CA ALA A 16 -8.62 -26.27 -42.69
C ALA A 16 -7.78 -26.17 -41.41
N PRO A 17 -7.66 -24.99 -40.78
CA PRO A 17 -6.89 -24.86 -39.55
C PRO A 17 -7.39 -25.93 -38.58
N LEU A 18 -6.47 -26.72 -38.02
CA LEU A 18 -6.77 -27.71 -37.00
C LEU A 18 -7.71 -27.06 -35.98
N ARG A 19 -8.95 -27.56 -35.89
CA ARG A 19 -9.90 -27.08 -34.89
C ARG A 19 -9.34 -27.49 -33.54
N ILE A 20 -8.82 -26.52 -32.81
CA ILE A 20 -8.42 -26.71 -31.43
C ILE A 20 -9.72 -26.86 -30.64
N GLU A 21 -9.98 -28.06 -30.13
CA GLU A 21 -11.18 -28.36 -29.35
C GLU A 21 -11.07 -27.75 -27.95
N GLY A 22 -12.16 -27.15 -27.45
CA GLY A 22 -12.24 -26.65 -26.08
C GLY A 22 -13.31 -25.59 -25.88
N VAL A 23 -13.70 -25.38 -24.63
CA VAL A 23 -14.56 -24.27 -24.23
C VAL A 23 -13.69 -23.02 -24.12
N ASP A 24 -14.09 -21.93 -24.78
CA ASP A 24 -13.42 -20.64 -24.65
C ASP A 24 -13.75 -20.00 -23.31
N ILE A 25 -12.72 -19.87 -22.49
CA ILE A 25 -12.78 -19.26 -21.14
C ILE A 25 -12.06 -17.91 -21.10
N SER A 26 -11.62 -17.38 -22.24
CA SER A 26 -11.00 -16.05 -22.29
C SER A 26 -12.03 -14.96 -21.97
N PRO A 27 -11.71 -13.95 -21.15
CA PRO A 27 -12.65 -12.88 -20.82
C PRO A 27 -13.21 -12.12 -22.03
N LYS A 28 -12.46 -12.08 -23.14
CA LYS A 28 -12.85 -11.40 -24.38
C LYS A 28 -13.61 -12.31 -25.36
N GLN A 29 -13.78 -13.60 -25.04
CA GLN A 29 -14.31 -14.61 -25.95
C GLN A 29 -13.61 -14.59 -27.33
N ASP A 30 -12.27 -14.51 -27.33
CA ASP A 30 -11.42 -14.40 -28.52
C ASP A 30 -10.68 -15.72 -28.85
N GLU A 31 -11.13 -16.83 -28.25
CA GLU A 31 -10.50 -18.15 -28.29
C GLU A 31 -9.03 -18.10 -27.84
N GLY A 32 -8.68 -17.12 -26.99
CA GLY A 32 -7.33 -16.95 -26.47
C GLY A 32 -6.91 -18.05 -25.50
N VAL A 33 -7.88 -18.62 -24.78
CA VAL A 33 -7.70 -19.68 -23.80
C VAL A 33 -8.83 -20.69 -23.96
N LEU A 34 -8.52 -21.85 -24.54
CA LEU A 34 -9.48 -22.95 -24.73
C LEU A 34 -9.20 -24.04 -23.70
N LYS A 35 -10.24 -24.49 -22.98
CA LYS A 35 -10.13 -25.50 -21.92
C LYS A 35 -10.90 -26.77 -22.27
N VAL A 36 -10.29 -27.93 -22.01
CA VAL A 36 -10.92 -29.26 -22.05
C VAL A 36 -10.66 -29.97 -20.74
N ILE A 37 -11.71 -30.32 -20.01
CA ILE A 37 -11.59 -31.13 -18.78
C ILE A 37 -11.28 -32.57 -19.18
N LYS A 38 -10.21 -33.15 -18.62
CA LYS A 38 -9.81 -34.55 -18.79
C LYS A 38 -10.25 -35.41 -17.61
N ARG A 39 -10.29 -34.82 -16.42
CA ARG A 39 -10.83 -35.42 -15.21
C ARG A 39 -11.50 -34.34 -14.38
N GLU A 40 -12.75 -34.57 -14.01
CA GLU A 40 -13.50 -33.69 -13.12
C GLU A 40 -12.85 -33.62 -11.73
N GLY A 41 -12.88 -32.42 -11.12
CA GLY A 41 -12.49 -32.24 -9.73
C GLY A 41 -13.63 -32.54 -8.75
N MET A 42 -13.34 -32.41 -7.46
CA MET A 42 -14.27 -32.60 -6.36
C MET A 42 -14.67 -31.26 -5.73
N GLY A 43 -15.84 -31.24 -5.10
CA GLY A 43 -16.36 -30.04 -4.41
C GLY A 43 -16.94 -28.99 -5.36
N THR A 44 -17.28 -27.84 -4.77
CA THR A 44 -17.88 -26.70 -5.47
C THR A 44 -17.02 -25.45 -5.44
N GLU A 45 -16.00 -25.40 -4.58
CA GLU A 45 -15.09 -24.26 -4.49
C GLU A 45 -14.03 -24.29 -5.60
N MET A 46 -13.66 -23.10 -6.05
CA MET A 46 -12.59 -22.86 -7.00
C MET A 46 -11.63 -21.83 -6.38
N PRO A 47 -10.35 -21.83 -6.79
CA PRO A 47 -9.39 -20.80 -6.41
C PRO A 47 -9.90 -19.39 -6.74
N MET A 48 -9.63 -18.45 -5.84
CA MET A 48 -9.93 -17.02 -5.98
C MET A 48 -8.64 -16.22 -6.16
N ILE A 49 -8.77 -14.94 -6.49
CA ILE A 49 -7.62 -14.04 -6.63
C ILE A 49 -6.89 -13.97 -5.28
N GLY A 50 -5.56 -14.03 -5.34
CA GLY A 50 -4.67 -14.04 -4.17
C GLY A 50 -4.48 -15.41 -3.51
N ASP A 51 -5.26 -16.42 -3.89
CA ASP A 51 -5.07 -17.77 -3.33
C ASP A 51 -3.74 -18.35 -3.78
N ARG A 52 -3.07 -19.01 -2.84
CA ARG A 52 -1.92 -19.85 -3.15
C ARG A 52 -2.40 -21.19 -3.68
N VAL A 53 -2.11 -21.48 -4.93
CA VAL A 53 -2.50 -22.74 -5.59
C VAL A 53 -1.32 -23.70 -5.71
N PHE A 54 -1.59 -25.00 -5.72
CA PHE A 54 -0.61 -26.07 -5.86
C PHE A 54 -1.01 -26.97 -7.01
N VAL A 55 -0.17 -27.06 -8.03
CA VAL A 55 -0.47 -27.79 -9.26
C VAL A 55 0.68 -28.71 -9.69
N HIS A 56 0.35 -29.76 -10.43
CA HIS A 56 1.28 -30.31 -11.41
C HIS A 56 0.87 -29.87 -12.80
N TYR A 57 1.87 -29.77 -13.67
CA TYR A 57 1.68 -29.49 -15.07
C TYR A 57 2.74 -30.12 -15.95
N THR A 58 2.40 -30.24 -17.23
CA THR A 58 3.32 -30.41 -18.34
C THR A 58 2.91 -29.47 -19.47
N GLY A 59 3.89 -28.84 -20.12
CA GLY A 59 3.71 -27.90 -21.22
C GLY A 59 4.35 -28.35 -22.51
N TRP A 60 3.63 -28.17 -23.62
CA TRP A 60 4.04 -28.50 -24.98
C TRP A 60 3.82 -27.35 -25.94
N LEU A 61 4.67 -27.26 -26.96
CA LEU A 61 4.37 -26.48 -28.17
C LEU A 61 3.26 -27.18 -28.96
N LEU A 62 2.60 -26.45 -29.87
CA LEU A 62 1.51 -27.01 -30.68
C LEU A 62 1.96 -28.18 -31.58
N ASP A 63 3.25 -28.30 -31.89
CA ASP A 63 3.84 -29.43 -32.63
C ASP A 63 4.06 -30.69 -31.77
N GLY A 64 3.74 -30.63 -30.46
CA GLY A 64 3.92 -31.72 -29.50
C GLY A 64 5.26 -31.72 -28.77
N THR A 65 6.14 -30.76 -29.02
CA THR A 65 7.43 -30.67 -28.32
C THR A 65 7.23 -30.26 -26.86
N LYS A 66 7.55 -31.17 -25.93
CA LYS A 66 7.53 -30.88 -24.48
C LYS A 66 8.64 -29.87 -24.15
N PHE A 67 8.31 -28.75 -23.52
CA PHE A 67 9.29 -27.72 -23.14
C PHE A 67 9.53 -27.64 -21.62
N ASP A 68 8.54 -28.01 -20.80
CA ASP A 68 8.67 -28.02 -19.35
C ASP A 68 7.64 -28.95 -18.68
N SER A 69 8.01 -29.51 -17.53
CA SER A 69 7.11 -30.28 -16.67
C SER A 69 7.54 -30.19 -15.21
N SER A 70 6.57 -30.00 -14.33
CA SER A 70 6.79 -30.10 -12.88
C SER A 70 7.05 -31.54 -12.42
N LEU A 71 6.52 -32.55 -13.13
CA LEU A 71 6.70 -33.96 -12.78
C LEU A 71 8.17 -34.41 -12.92
N ASP A 72 8.89 -33.81 -13.86
CA ASP A 72 10.34 -34.04 -14.04
C ASP A 72 11.14 -33.56 -12.81
N ARG A 73 10.58 -32.61 -12.03
CA ARG A 73 11.18 -32.07 -10.81
C ARG A 73 10.68 -32.75 -9.52
N LYS A 74 9.64 -33.60 -9.61
CA LYS A 74 8.99 -34.33 -8.49
C LYS A 74 8.37 -33.47 -7.39
N ASP A 75 8.34 -32.15 -7.56
CA ASP A 75 7.70 -31.20 -6.65
C ASP A 75 6.55 -30.49 -7.35
N LYS A 76 5.49 -30.20 -6.59
CA LYS A 76 4.36 -29.39 -7.06
C LYS A 76 4.83 -27.97 -7.33
N PHE A 77 4.30 -27.36 -8.37
CA PHE A 77 4.47 -25.94 -8.62
C PHE A 77 3.42 -25.17 -7.83
N SER A 78 3.82 -24.10 -7.14
CA SER A 78 2.91 -23.23 -6.41
C SER A 78 3.10 -21.78 -6.80
N PHE A 79 2.01 -21.03 -6.89
CA PHE A 79 2.00 -19.60 -7.20
C PHE A 79 0.74 -18.94 -6.61
N ASP A 80 0.74 -17.61 -6.54
CA ASP A 80 -0.41 -16.82 -6.11
C ASP A 80 -1.28 -16.44 -7.32
N LEU A 81 -2.53 -16.89 -7.33
CA LEU A 81 -3.43 -16.75 -8.46
C LEU A 81 -3.84 -15.28 -8.69
N GLY A 82 -3.80 -14.82 -9.94
CA GLY A 82 -4.28 -13.49 -10.33
C GLY A 82 -3.32 -12.34 -9.98
N LYS A 83 -2.12 -12.65 -9.48
CA LYS A 83 -1.05 -11.67 -9.21
C LYS A 83 -0.08 -11.50 -10.39
N GLY A 84 -0.29 -12.23 -11.51
CA GLY A 84 0.58 -12.15 -12.69
C GLY A 84 1.94 -12.84 -12.51
N GLU A 85 2.05 -13.78 -11.57
CA GLU A 85 3.24 -14.63 -11.38
C GLU A 85 3.41 -15.67 -12.49
N VAL A 86 2.32 -15.94 -13.21
CA VAL A 86 2.24 -16.89 -14.33
C VAL A 86 1.68 -16.19 -15.57
N ILE A 87 1.69 -16.88 -16.72
CA ILE A 87 1.08 -16.36 -17.94
C ILE A 87 -0.42 -16.13 -17.75
N LYS A 88 -0.99 -15.14 -18.46
CA LYS A 88 -2.41 -14.76 -18.33
C LYS A 88 -3.36 -15.94 -18.52
N ALA A 89 -3.04 -16.86 -19.43
CA ALA A 89 -3.85 -18.05 -19.67
C ALA A 89 -3.96 -18.95 -18.43
N TRP A 90 -2.91 -19.03 -17.61
CA TRP A 90 -2.93 -19.79 -16.37
C TRP A 90 -3.78 -19.12 -15.30
N ASP A 91 -3.64 -17.80 -15.13
CA ASP A 91 -4.49 -17.03 -14.20
C ASP A 91 -5.99 -17.20 -14.53
N ILE A 92 -6.34 -17.24 -15.82
CA ILE A 92 -7.71 -17.48 -16.28
C ILE A 92 -8.12 -18.94 -16.05
N ALA A 93 -7.27 -19.90 -16.46
CA ALA A 93 -7.63 -21.31 -16.45
C ALA A 93 -7.76 -21.89 -15.05
N VAL A 94 -6.77 -21.65 -14.18
CA VAL A 94 -6.72 -22.26 -12.84
C VAL A 94 -7.84 -21.73 -11.95
N ALA A 95 -8.29 -20.49 -12.16
CA ALA A 95 -9.48 -19.92 -11.50
C ALA A 95 -10.79 -20.68 -11.79
N THR A 96 -10.82 -21.48 -12.87
CA THR A 96 -11.99 -22.29 -13.25
C THR A 96 -11.88 -23.76 -12.84
N MET A 97 -10.79 -24.15 -12.16
CA MET A 97 -10.53 -25.54 -11.79
C MET A 97 -11.04 -25.86 -10.39
N LYS A 98 -11.49 -27.09 -10.20
CA LYS A 98 -11.78 -27.68 -8.88
C LYS A 98 -10.61 -28.53 -8.38
N VAL A 99 -10.54 -28.74 -7.07
CA VAL A 99 -9.51 -29.62 -6.48
C VAL A 99 -9.61 -31.04 -7.07
N GLY A 100 -8.50 -31.58 -7.53
CA GLY A 100 -8.38 -32.89 -8.19
C GLY A 100 -8.64 -32.88 -9.70
N GLU A 101 -9.11 -31.76 -10.25
CA GLU A 101 -9.37 -31.60 -11.69
C GLU A 101 -8.08 -31.69 -12.50
N VAL A 102 -8.16 -32.36 -13.64
CA VAL A 102 -7.13 -32.33 -14.69
C VAL A 102 -7.76 -31.73 -15.94
N CYS A 103 -7.14 -30.69 -16.47
CA CYS A 103 -7.59 -30.08 -17.73
C CYS A 103 -6.43 -29.87 -18.70
N HIS A 104 -6.76 -29.88 -19.99
CA HIS A 104 -5.90 -29.36 -21.04
C HIS A 104 -6.32 -27.93 -21.35
N ILE A 105 -5.35 -27.03 -21.44
CA ILE A 105 -5.55 -25.65 -21.88
C ILE A 105 -4.68 -25.36 -23.09
N THR A 106 -5.28 -24.73 -24.11
CA THR A 106 -4.57 -24.20 -25.27
C THR A 106 -4.56 -22.69 -25.21
N CYS A 107 -3.38 -22.10 -25.29
CA CYS A 107 -3.11 -20.72 -24.97
C CYS A 107 -2.52 -20.02 -26.19
N LYS A 108 -3.25 -19.04 -26.75
CA LYS A 108 -2.71 -18.15 -27.80
C LYS A 108 -1.56 -17.29 -27.26
N PRO A 109 -0.67 -16.79 -28.13
CA PRO A 109 0.50 -16.02 -27.71
C PRO A 109 0.17 -14.79 -26.84
N ASP A 110 -0.93 -14.09 -27.14
CA ASP A 110 -1.37 -12.89 -26.40
C ASP A 110 -1.71 -13.15 -24.93
N TYR A 111 -2.00 -14.41 -24.60
CA TYR A 111 -2.26 -14.92 -23.25
C TYR A 111 -1.08 -15.74 -22.68
N ALA A 112 0.01 -15.86 -23.45
CA ALA A 112 1.24 -16.58 -23.10
C ALA A 112 2.45 -15.62 -23.14
N TYR A 113 3.42 -15.86 -24.03
CA TYR A 113 4.68 -15.11 -24.11
C TYR A 113 4.75 -14.12 -25.29
N GLY A 114 3.66 -13.98 -26.06
CA GLY A 114 3.54 -13.03 -27.16
C GLY A 114 4.65 -13.10 -28.21
N LEU A 115 4.91 -11.95 -28.84
CA LEU A 115 5.96 -11.77 -29.86
C LEU A 115 7.37 -12.01 -29.32
N ALA A 116 7.61 -11.78 -28.03
CA ALA A 116 8.93 -11.95 -27.44
C ALA A 116 9.31 -13.43 -27.31
N GLY A 117 8.33 -14.30 -27.04
CA GLY A 117 8.59 -15.69 -26.67
C GLY A 117 9.35 -15.79 -25.34
N SER A 118 9.97 -16.94 -25.09
CA SER A 118 10.87 -17.18 -23.97
C SER A 118 12.01 -18.11 -24.42
N PRO A 119 13.01 -17.56 -25.14
CA PRO A 119 14.12 -18.36 -25.67
C PRO A 119 14.93 -19.06 -24.56
N PRO A 120 15.52 -20.24 -24.85
CA PRO A 120 15.48 -20.97 -26.12
C PRO A 120 14.25 -21.87 -26.28
N LYS A 121 13.42 -22.02 -25.23
CA LYS A 121 12.37 -23.05 -25.16
C LYS A 121 11.10 -22.66 -25.89
N ILE A 122 10.70 -21.39 -25.81
CA ILE A 122 9.45 -20.89 -26.38
C ILE A 122 9.78 -19.89 -27.49
N PRO A 123 9.41 -20.19 -28.75
CA PRO A 123 9.64 -19.26 -29.86
C PRO A 123 8.68 -18.06 -29.81
N SER A 124 8.95 -17.06 -30.65
CA SER A 124 8.06 -15.92 -30.87
C SER A 124 6.69 -16.39 -31.35
N ASN A 125 5.61 -15.76 -30.85
CA ASN A 125 4.22 -16.05 -31.22
C ASN A 125 3.82 -17.53 -31.10
N ALA A 126 4.36 -18.23 -30.11
CA ALA A 126 4.03 -19.64 -29.88
C ALA A 126 2.64 -19.82 -29.24
N THR A 127 1.83 -20.70 -29.82
CA THR A 127 0.66 -21.28 -29.15
C THR A 127 1.13 -22.43 -28.26
N LEU A 128 0.71 -22.42 -27.00
CA LEU A 128 1.13 -23.41 -26.01
C LEU A 128 -0.04 -24.29 -25.60
N VAL A 129 0.24 -25.55 -25.29
CA VAL A 129 -0.70 -26.49 -24.71
C VAL A 129 -0.18 -26.90 -23.34
N PHE A 130 -1.03 -26.87 -22.33
CA PHE A 130 -0.68 -27.37 -21.00
C PHE A 130 -1.70 -28.40 -20.54
N GLU A 131 -1.21 -29.43 -19.86
CA GLU A 131 -2.00 -30.25 -18.96
C GLU A 131 -1.74 -29.74 -17.55
N VAL A 132 -2.79 -29.44 -16.80
CA VAL A 132 -2.71 -28.92 -15.43
C VAL A 132 -3.58 -29.78 -14.53
N GLU A 133 -3.05 -30.17 -13.38
CA GLU A 133 -3.75 -30.86 -12.29
C GLU A 133 -3.73 -29.98 -11.04
N LEU A 134 -4.90 -29.60 -10.54
CA LEU A 134 -5.02 -28.79 -9.32
C LEU A 134 -5.08 -29.71 -8.09
N PHE A 135 -4.12 -29.60 -7.18
CA PHE A 135 -4.06 -30.43 -5.98
C PHE A 135 -4.71 -29.76 -4.76
N GLU A 136 -4.45 -28.48 -4.59
CA GLU A 136 -4.81 -27.74 -3.39
C GLU A 136 -4.80 -26.25 -3.70
N PHE A 137 -5.60 -25.49 -2.97
CA PHE A 137 -5.44 -24.05 -2.87
C PHE A 137 -5.72 -23.59 -1.45
N LYS A 138 -5.10 -22.48 -1.05
CA LYS A 138 -5.26 -21.86 0.27
C LYS A 138 -5.47 -20.37 0.08
N GLY A 139 -6.31 -19.77 0.91
CA GLY A 139 -6.41 -18.31 0.95
C GLY A 139 -5.11 -17.67 1.42
N GLU A 140 -4.99 -16.38 1.15
CA GLU A 140 -3.85 -15.57 1.55
C GLU A 140 -3.85 -15.36 3.06
N ASP A 141 -2.75 -15.69 3.73
CA ASP A 141 -2.57 -15.40 5.15
C ASP A 141 -2.10 -13.95 5.33
N LEU A 142 -2.86 -13.16 6.07
CA LEU A 142 -2.58 -11.75 6.34
C LEU A 142 -1.89 -11.52 7.68
N THR A 143 -1.52 -12.59 8.39
CA THR A 143 -0.81 -12.49 9.66
C THR A 143 0.70 -12.38 9.44
N GLU A 144 1.37 -11.52 10.22
CA GLU A 144 2.82 -11.33 10.13
C GLU A 144 3.60 -12.60 10.47
N GLU A 145 3.04 -13.45 11.33
CA GLU A 145 3.63 -14.70 11.80
C GLU A 145 3.24 -15.92 10.93
N GLU A 146 2.45 -15.71 9.86
CA GLU A 146 1.88 -16.79 9.02
C GLU A 146 1.18 -17.88 9.85
N ASP A 147 0.42 -17.47 10.86
CA ASP A 147 -0.23 -18.34 11.85
C ASP A 147 -1.61 -18.87 11.42
N GLY A 148 -2.07 -18.50 10.22
CA GLY A 148 -3.37 -18.84 9.65
C GLY A 148 -4.54 -18.13 10.32
N GLY A 149 -4.28 -17.08 11.10
CA GLY A 149 -5.27 -16.42 11.94
C GLY A 149 -6.21 -15.49 11.20
N ILE A 150 -5.77 -14.94 10.07
CA ILE A 150 -6.54 -14.07 9.18
C ILE A 150 -6.32 -14.57 7.74
N ILE A 151 -7.28 -15.31 7.20
CA ILE A 151 -7.22 -15.82 5.83
C ILE A 151 -8.15 -15.03 4.94
N ARG A 152 -7.61 -14.43 3.87
CA ARG A 152 -8.35 -13.67 2.87
C ARG A 152 -8.54 -14.46 1.57
N ARG A 153 -9.71 -14.33 0.96
CA ARG A 153 -10.06 -14.84 -0.39
C ARG A 153 -10.67 -13.68 -1.18
N ILE A 154 -10.06 -13.24 -2.28
CA ILE A 154 -10.51 -12.05 -3.02
C ILE A 154 -11.53 -12.45 -4.09
N ARG A 155 -12.79 -12.05 -3.92
CA ARG A 155 -13.86 -12.29 -4.92
C ARG A 155 -13.77 -11.33 -6.10
N THR A 156 -13.49 -10.06 -5.81
CA THR A 156 -13.38 -9.01 -6.83
C THR A 156 -12.20 -8.14 -6.47
N ARG A 157 -11.27 -7.99 -7.43
CA ARG A 157 -10.09 -7.15 -7.26
C ARG A 157 -10.50 -5.69 -7.11
N GLY A 158 -9.79 -4.97 -6.25
CA GLY A 158 -9.91 -3.52 -6.17
C GLY A 158 -9.19 -2.80 -7.32
N GLU A 159 -9.21 -1.47 -7.22
CA GLU A 159 -8.58 -0.54 -8.12
C GLU A 159 -7.45 0.21 -7.41
N GLY A 160 -6.37 0.43 -8.16
CA GLY A 160 -5.17 1.07 -7.63
C GLY A 160 -4.35 0.15 -6.72
N TYR A 161 -3.30 0.72 -6.13
CA TYR A 161 -2.34 -0.01 -5.29
C TYR A 161 -2.31 0.50 -3.85
N ALA A 162 -2.96 1.64 -3.59
CA ALA A 162 -3.00 2.22 -2.26
C ALA A 162 -3.91 1.39 -1.37
N LYS A 163 -3.53 1.30 -0.09
CA LYS A 163 -4.27 0.58 0.95
C LYS A 163 -4.46 1.47 2.17
N PRO A 164 -5.52 1.29 2.97
CA PRO A 164 -5.71 2.00 4.23
C PRO A 164 -4.53 1.75 5.18
N ASN A 165 -4.05 2.77 5.88
CA ASN A 165 -3.12 2.65 7.00
C ASN A 165 -3.85 2.77 8.35
N GLU A 166 -3.15 2.52 9.45
CA GLU A 166 -3.66 2.80 10.80
C GLU A 166 -4.10 4.27 10.91
N GLY A 167 -5.33 4.51 11.39
CA GLY A 167 -5.93 5.84 11.43
C GLY A 167 -6.59 6.30 10.12
N ALA A 168 -6.54 5.52 9.03
CA ALA A 168 -7.28 5.84 7.82
C ALA A 168 -8.79 5.86 8.07
N ILE A 169 -9.49 6.78 7.41
CA ILE A 169 -10.95 6.78 7.39
C ILE A 169 -11.42 5.89 6.24
N VAL A 170 -12.20 4.87 6.56
CA VAL A 170 -12.68 3.87 5.59
C VAL A 170 -14.19 3.87 5.51
N GLU A 171 -14.71 3.60 4.31
CA GLU A 171 -16.11 3.27 4.07
C GLU A 171 -16.20 1.83 3.60
N VAL A 172 -16.88 0.99 4.38
CA VAL A 172 -16.98 -0.45 4.12
C VAL A 172 -18.43 -0.91 4.18
N ALA A 173 -18.78 -1.89 3.33
CA ALA A 173 -19.95 -2.73 3.55
C ALA A 173 -19.45 -4.08 4.07
N LEU A 174 -20.06 -4.59 5.15
CA LEU A 174 -19.66 -5.86 5.75
C LEU A 174 -20.84 -6.74 6.11
N GLU A 175 -20.61 -8.05 6.06
CA GLU A 175 -21.48 -9.10 6.53
C GLU A 175 -20.66 -10.09 7.37
N GLY A 176 -20.99 -10.23 8.65
CA GLY A 176 -20.37 -11.15 9.60
C GLY A 176 -21.18 -12.42 9.76
N TYR A 177 -20.51 -13.56 9.67
CA TYR A 177 -21.08 -14.91 9.73
C TYR A 177 -20.44 -15.74 10.84
N TYR A 178 -21.27 -16.45 11.60
CA TYR A 178 -20.87 -17.49 12.54
C TYR A 178 -21.66 -18.77 12.22
N LYS A 179 -20.94 -19.87 11.90
CA LYS A 179 -21.56 -21.13 11.42
C LYS A 179 -22.59 -20.90 10.30
N ASP A 180 -22.22 -20.05 9.33
CA ASP A 180 -23.04 -19.64 8.19
C ASP A 180 -24.34 -18.88 8.51
N GLN A 181 -24.53 -18.45 9.77
CA GLN A 181 -25.58 -17.51 10.14
C GLN A 181 -25.03 -16.09 10.20
N ILE A 182 -25.73 -15.16 9.56
CA ILE A 182 -25.41 -13.73 9.62
C ILE A 182 -25.70 -13.23 11.03
N PHE A 183 -24.70 -12.60 11.67
CA PHE A 183 -24.85 -11.93 12.96
C PHE A 183 -24.66 -10.41 12.88
N ASP A 184 -24.03 -9.92 11.81
CA ASP A 184 -23.80 -8.50 11.56
C ASP A 184 -23.90 -8.21 10.06
N GLN A 185 -24.59 -7.14 9.68
CA GLN A 185 -24.69 -6.67 8.29
C GLN A 185 -24.91 -5.16 8.30
N ARG A 186 -23.89 -4.40 7.92
CA ARG A 186 -23.89 -2.94 8.02
C ARG A 186 -22.99 -2.31 6.97
N GLU A 187 -23.29 -1.05 6.66
CA GLU A 187 -22.32 -0.14 6.05
C GLU A 187 -21.77 0.77 7.13
N LEU A 188 -20.45 0.91 7.19
CA LEU A 188 -19.76 1.67 8.21
C LEU A 188 -18.81 2.68 7.59
N HIS A 189 -18.76 3.85 8.19
CA HIS A 189 -17.75 4.87 7.95
C HIS A 189 -16.99 5.10 9.25
N PHE A 190 -15.74 4.67 9.33
CA PHE A 190 -14.99 4.65 10.59
C PHE A 190 -13.49 4.79 10.38
N GLU A 191 -12.77 5.02 11.48
CA GLU A 191 -11.31 5.13 11.50
C GLU A 191 -10.67 3.78 11.85
N ILE A 192 -9.71 3.32 11.06
CA ILE A 192 -8.93 2.11 11.35
C ILE A 192 -8.20 2.27 12.69
N GLY A 193 -8.34 1.25 13.56
CA GLY A 193 -7.83 1.23 14.92
C GLY A 193 -8.91 1.53 15.98
N GLU A 194 -10.11 1.90 15.55
CA GLU A 194 -11.25 2.23 16.43
C GLU A 194 -12.43 1.25 16.27
N GLY A 195 -12.25 0.15 15.53
CA GLY A 195 -13.28 -0.84 15.23
C GLY A 195 -13.86 -1.54 16.46
N GLU A 196 -13.09 -1.69 17.55
CA GLU A 196 -13.61 -2.26 18.81
C GLU A 196 -14.83 -1.48 19.33
N SER A 197 -14.86 -0.15 19.14
CA SER A 197 -15.99 0.72 19.52
C SER A 197 -17.27 0.43 18.74
N LEU A 198 -17.13 -0.17 17.55
CA LEU A 198 -18.20 -0.50 16.62
C LEU A 198 -18.55 -2.00 16.62
N ASP A 199 -18.06 -2.72 17.62
CA ASP A 199 -18.17 -4.17 17.77
C ASP A 199 -17.46 -4.96 16.66
N LEU A 200 -16.41 -4.41 16.04
CA LEU A 200 -15.60 -5.11 15.04
C LEU A 200 -14.40 -5.84 15.69
N PRO A 201 -14.06 -7.05 15.22
CA PRO A 201 -12.87 -7.75 15.69
C PRO A 201 -11.58 -7.17 15.07
N CYS A 202 -10.47 -7.23 15.79
CA CYS A 202 -9.20 -6.63 15.35
C CYS A 202 -8.66 -7.24 14.05
N GLY A 203 -8.92 -8.52 13.79
CA GLY A 203 -8.52 -9.18 12.55
C GLY A 203 -9.21 -8.62 11.31
N LEU A 204 -10.44 -8.10 11.45
CA LEU A 204 -11.13 -7.47 10.34
C LEU A 204 -10.50 -6.13 9.97
N GLU A 205 -10.12 -5.32 10.96
CA GLU A 205 -9.40 -4.06 10.71
C GLU A 205 -8.04 -4.32 10.05
N LYS A 206 -7.30 -5.33 10.54
CA LYS A 206 -6.05 -5.77 9.89
C LYS A 206 -6.29 -6.19 8.45
N ALA A 207 -7.35 -6.95 8.17
CA ALA A 207 -7.68 -7.35 6.81
C ALA A 207 -7.96 -6.13 5.91
N ILE A 208 -8.73 -5.14 6.38
CA ILE A 208 -9.02 -3.90 5.64
C ILE A 208 -7.74 -3.15 5.25
N GLN A 209 -6.72 -3.13 6.12
CA GLN A 209 -5.41 -2.51 5.81
C GLN A 209 -4.66 -3.21 4.65
N HIS A 210 -5.05 -4.42 4.27
CA HIS A 210 -4.50 -5.13 3.11
C HIS A 210 -5.36 -5.01 1.84
N MET A 211 -6.54 -4.38 1.93
CA MET A 211 -7.49 -4.27 0.83
C MET A 211 -7.24 -3.06 -0.08
N GLU A 212 -7.57 -3.23 -1.37
CA GLU A 212 -7.60 -2.17 -2.37
C GLU A 212 -9.00 -1.51 -2.45
N LYS A 213 -9.08 -0.26 -2.94
CA LYS A 213 -10.37 0.42 -3.10
C LYS A 213 -11.26 -0.36 -4.08
N GLY A 214 -12.51 -0.62 -3.73
CA GLY A 214 -13.46 -1.41 -4.51
C GLY A 214 -13.32 -2.92 -4.33
N GLU A 215 -12.30 -3.39 -3.61
CA GLU A 215 -12.08 -4.82 -3.36
C GLU A 215 -13.25 -5.44 -2.59
N HIS A 216 -13.67 -6.62 -3.04
CA HIS A 216 -14.63 -7.47 -2.32
C HIS A 216 -13.94 -8.78 -1.95
N SER A 217 -13.84 -9.04 -0.65
CA SER A 217 -13.10 -10.17 -0.10
C SER A 217 -13.90 -10.92 0.96
N ILE A 218 -13.65 -12.22 1.05
CA ILE A 218 -14.04 -13.06 2.19
C ILE A 218 -12.84 -13.11 3.14
N VAL A 219 -13.07 -12.89 4.42
CA VAL A 219 -12.05 -12.94 5.48
C VAL A 219 -12.47 -13.94 6.53
N HIS A 220 -11.64 -14.97 6.75
CA HIS A 220 -11.81 -15.93 7.84
C HIS A 220 -10.91 -15.54 9.01
N LEU A 221 -11.50 -15.45 10.20
CA LEU A 221 -10.83 -15.05 11.41
C LEU A 221 -10.81 -16.19 12.42
N LYS A 222 -9.63 -16.56 12.88
CA LYS A 222 -9.45 -17.44 14.04
C LYS A 222 -9.71 -16.68 15.34
N PRO A 223 -9.90 -17.38 16.48
CA PRO A 223 -10.35 -16.76 17.71
C PRO A 223 -9.48 -15.62 18.21
N SER A 224 -8.15 -15.75 18.06
CA SER A 224 -7.15 -14.74 18.43
C SER A 224 -7.32 -13.41 17.68
N TYR A 225 -7.90 -13.44 16.48
CA TYR A 225 -8.15 -12.27 15.63
C TYR A 225 -9.64 -11.92 15.53
N ALA A 226 -10.50 -12.70 16.18
CA ALA A 226 -11.95 -12.49 16.29
C ALA A 226 -12.31 -11.83 17.64
N PHE A 227 -13.30 -12.38 18.36
CA PHE A 227 -13.70 -11.91 19.70
C PHE A 227 -13.05 -12.70 20.86
N GLY A 228 -12.06 -13.53 20.55
CA GLY A 228 -11.23 -14.22 21.55
C GLY A 228 -11.99 -15.15 22.49
N SER A 229 -11.43 -15.36 23.68
CA SER A 229 -11.98 -16.22 24.73
C SER A 229 -13.20 -15.64 25.44
N VAL A 230 -13.56 -14.39 25.16
CA VAL A 230 -14.74 -13.73 25.74
C VAL A 230 -15.96 -13.97 24.86
N GLY A 231 -15.79 -13.98 23.52
CA GLY A 231 -16.90 -13.98 22.59
C GLY A 231 -17.59 -12.61 22.52
N LYS A 232 -18.80 -12.58 21.95
CA LYS A 232 -19.59 -11.36 21.78
C LYS A 232 -21.07 -11.65 21.97
N GLU A 233 -21.54 -11.48 23.21
CA GLU A 233 -22.90 -11.81 23.63
C GLU A 233 -23.98 -11.10 22.80
N LYS A 234 -23.77 -9.80 22.47
CA LYS A 234 -24.67 -9.01 21.61
C LYS A 234 -24.96 -9.68 20.26
N PHE A 235 -23.98 -10.42 19.73
CA PHE A 235 -24.09 -11.14 18.46
C PHE A 235 -24.28 -12.64 18.64
N GLN A 236 -24.53 -13.10 19.88
CA GLN A 236 -24.67 -14.52 20.22
C GLN A 236 -23.42 -15.35 19.83
N ILE A 237 -22.25 -14.71 19.83
CA ILE A 237 -20.99 -15.36 19.50
C ILE A 237 -20.37 -15.92 20.79
N PRO A 238 -20.15 -17.24 20.89
CA PRO A 238 -19.54 -17.83 22.07
C PRO A 238 -18.03 -17.56 22.14
N PRO A 239 -17.39 -17.80 23.30
CA PRO A 239 -15.95 -17.88 23.44
C PRO A 239 -15.28 -18.73 22.35
N ASN A 240 -14.15 -18.25 21.86
CA ASN A 240 -13.27 -18.94 20.92
C ASN A 240 -13.92 -19.33 19.58
N ALA A 241 -14.82 -18.49 19.07
CA ALA A 241 -15.47 -18.71 17.80
C ALA A 241 -14.59 -18.29 16.60
N ASP A 242 -14.52 -19.17 15.60
CA ASP A 242 -14.08 -18.82 14.24
C ASP A 242 -15.20 -18.01 13.55
N LEU A 243 -14.83 -16.92 12.87
CA LEU A 243 -15.76 -16.05 12.16
C LEU A 243 -15.40 -15.97 10.68
N LYS A 244 -16.41 -15.70 9.84
CA LYS A 244 -16.25 -15.38 8.43
C LYS A 244 -16.88 -14.00 8.19
N TYR A 245 -16.19 -13.13 7.48
CA TYR A 245 -16.74 -11.86 7.02
C TYR A 245 -16.70 -11.80 5.51
N GLU A 246 -17.76 -11.29 4.89
CA GLU A 246 -17.69 -10.75 3.53
C GLU A 246 -17.60 -9.23 3.66
N ILE A 247 -16.60 -8.63 3.01
CA ILE A 247 -16.32 -7.20 3.14
C ILE A 247 -16.01 -6.58 1.80
N GLN A 248 -16.61 -5.41 1.55
CA GLN A 248 -16.33 -4.55 0.42
C GLN A 248 -15.74 -3.24 0.92
N LEU A 249 -14.51 -2.92 0.52
CA LEU A 249 -13.90 -1.63 0.78
C LEU A 249 -14.36 -0.64 -0.28
N LYS A 250 -15.32 0.24 0.01
CA LYS A 250 -15.87 1.17 -0.98
C LYS A 250 -14.90 2.32 -1.27
N SER A 251 -14.40 2.94 -0.20
CA SER A 251 -13.51 4.09 -0.27
C SER A 251 -12.65 4.18 1.00
N PHE A 252 -11.54 4.91 0.90
CA PHE A 252 -10.76 5.29 2.08
C PHE A 252 -9.96 6.57 1.84
N GLU A 253 -9.64 7.24 2.93
CA GLU A 253 -8.69 8.35 3.01
C GLU A 253 -7.59 7.94 4.00
N LYS A 254 -6.33 7.91 3.54
CA LYS A 254 -5.20 7.54 4.41
C LYS A 254 -5.01 8.57 5.51
N ALA A 255 -4.65 8.11 6.70
CA ALA A 255 -4.07 9.01 7.69
C ALA A 255 -2.74 9.54 7.16
N LYS A 256 -2.50 10.84 7.36
CA LYS A 256 -1.18 11.43 7.14
C LYS A 256 -0.20 10.84 8.15
N GLU A 257 0.96 10.45 7.65
CA GLU A 257 2.06 10.03 8.49
C GLU A 257 2.68 11.24 9.19
N SER A 258 3.35 11.01 10.32
CA SER A 258 3.92 12.10 11.13
C SER A 258 4.88 13.00 10.35
N TRP A 259 5.59 12.46 9.36
CA TRP A 259 6.51 13.23 8.51
C TRP A 259 5.82 13.97 7.36
N GLU A 260 4.57 13.63 7.02
CA GLU A 260 3.79 14.31 5.98
C GLU A 260 3.08 15.55 6.52
N MET A 261 2.95 15.66 7.85
CA MET A 261 2.35 16.81 8.51
C MET A 261 3.40 17.85 8.89
N ASN A 262 3.10 19.11 8.61
CA ASN A 262 3.86 20.23 9.18
C ASN A 262 3.49 20.47 10.66
N SER A 263 4.21 21.34 11.34
CA SER A 263 4.05 21.60 12.78
C SER A 263 2.68 22.14 13.16
N GLU A 264 2.11 22.99 12.30
CA GLU A 264 0.78 23.58 12.49
C GLU A 264 -0.30 22.49 12.34
N GLU A 265 -0.23 21.69 11.27
CA GLU A 265 -1.13 20.54 11.06
C GLU A 265 -1.06 19.54 12.22
N LYS A 266 0.16 19.23 12.72
CA LYS A 266 0.32 18.35 13.88
C LYS A 266 -0.36 18.90 15.13
N LEU A 267 -0.31 20.21 15.38
CA LEU A 267 -0.96 20.85 16.53
C LEU A 267 -2.49 20.85 16.40
N GLU A 268 -3.00 21.12 15.20
CA GLU A 268 -4.43 21.04 14.89
C GLU A 268 -4.95 19.61 15.09
N GLN A 269 -4.30 18.62 14.48
CA GLN A 269 -4.66 17.21 14.65
C GLN A 269 -4.55 16.76 16.10
N SER A 270 -3.49 17.18 16.80
CA SER A 270 -3.31 16.90 18.24
C SER A 270 -4.47 17.44 19.07
N THR A 271 -5.04 18.58 18.70
CA THR A 271 -6.19 19.16 19.40
C THR A 271 -7.45 18.34 19.16
N ILE A 272 -7.71 17.94 17.91
CA ILE A 272 -8.86 17.11 17.53
C ILE A 272 -8.83 15.76 18.27
N VAL A 273 -7.70 15.04 18.21
CA VAL A 273 -7.58 13.73 18.88
C VAL A 273 -7.58 13.86 20.41
N LYS A 274 -7.07 14.96 20.97
CA LYS A 274 -7.18 15.25 22.42
C LYS A 274 -8.64 15.41 22.85
N GLU A 275 -9.43 16.15 22.09
CA GLU A 275 -10.86 16.34 22.37
C GLU A 275 -11.60 15.01 22.28
N ARG A 276 -11.36 14.23 21.23
CA ARG A 276 -11.93 12.88 21.08
C ARG A 276 -11.52 11.94 22.22
N GLY A 277 -10.23 11.91 22.58
CA GLY A 277 -9.73 11.17 23.73
C GLY A 277 -10.39 11.60 25.05
N THR A 278 -10.69 12.88 25.20
CA THR A 278 -11.40 13.42 26.37
C THR A 278 -12.86 12.96 26.41
N VAL A 279 -13.54 12.90 25.25
CA VAL A 279 -14.89 12.33 25.13
C VAL A 279 -14.88 10.87 25.57
N TYR A 280 -13.98 10.04 25.03
CA TYR A 280 -13.86 8.64 25.44
C TYR A 280 -13.54 8.49 26.93
N PHE A 281 -12.65 9.33 27.47
CA PHE A 281 -12.32 9.29 28.89
C PHE A 281 -13.55 9.56 29.77
N LYS A 282 -14.38 10.54 29.39
CA LYS A 282 -15.64 10.86 30.10
C LYS A 282 -16.68 9.76 30.00
N GLU A 283 -16.69 9.01 28.89
CA GLU A 283 -17.56 7.84 28.68
C GLU A 283 -17.05 6.56 29.39
N GLY A 284 -15.93 6.62 30.11
CA GLY A 284 -15.33 5.45 30.76
C GLY A 284 -14.58 4.52 29.80
N LYS A 285 -14.41 4.93 28.54
CA LYS A 285 -13.72 4.20 27.47
C LYS A 285 -12.21 4.43 27.52
N TYR A 286 -11.57 4.01 28.62
CA TYR A 286 -10.17 4.38 28.91
C TYR A 286 -9.15 3.86 27.90
N LYS A 287 -9.37 2.68 27.30
CA LYS A 287 -8.48 2.14 26.27
C LYS A 287 -8.46 3.00 25.01
N GLN A 288 -9.62 3.40 24.52
CA GLN A 288 -9.78 4.28 23.35
C GLN A 288 -9.23 5.67 23.64
N ALA A 289 -9.51 6.22 24.82
CA ALA A 289 -8.90 7.48 25.26
C ALA A 289 -7.37 7.42 25.21
N LEU A 290 -6.77 6.32 25.71
CA LEU A 290 -5.32 6.13 25.68
C LEU A 290 -4.76 6.06 24.25
N LEU A 291 -5.44 5.37 23.33
CA LEU A 291 -5.03 5.31 21.91
C LEU A 291 -4.98 6.71 21.28
N GLN A 292 -6.01 7.52 21.51
CA GLN A 292 -6.08 8.89 21.02
C GLN A 292 -4.95 9.76 21.59
N TYR A 293 -4.65 9.65 22.89
CA TYR A 293 -3.54 10.40 23.50
C TYR A 293 -2.17 9.93 23.02
N LYS A 294 -1.99 8.65 22.70
CA LYS A 294 -0.74 8.12 22.14
C LYS A 294 -0.42 8.70 20.77
N LYS A 295 -1.43 9.00 19.94
CA LYS A 295 -1.24 9.67 18.63
C LYS A 295 -0.56 11.03 18.80
N ILE A 296 -1.02 11.83 19.78
CA ILE A 296 -0.41 13.14 20.11
C ILE A 296 1.07 12.97 20.46
N VAL A 297 1.39 11.99 21.31
CA VAL A 297 2.80 11.73 21.69
C VAL A 297 3.60 11.36 20.46
N SER A 298 3.12 10.45 19.61
CA SER A 298 3.82 10.03 18.38
C SER A 298 4.09 11.19 17.42
N TRP A 299 3.14 12.13 17.25
CA TRP A 299 3.33 13.27 16.36
C TRP A 299 4.27 14.33 16.93
N LEU A 300 4.25 14.55 18.24
CA LEU A 300 4.92 15.68 18.87
C LEU A 300 6.23 15.34 19.59
N GLU A 301 6.52 14.07 19.86
CA GLU A 301 7.68 13.64 20.66
C GLU A 301 9.01 14.13 20.06
N TYR A 302 9.13 14.06 18.73
CA TYR A 302 10.34 14.49 18.00
C TYR A 302 10.18 15.85 17.32
N GLU A 303 9.08 16.56 17.57
CA GLU A 303 8.84 17.84 16.92
C GLU A 303 9.77 18.91 17.49
N SER A 304 10.68 19.37 16.64
CA SER A 304 11.80 20.24 17.00
C SER A 304 11.60 21.68 16.53
N SER A 305 10.64 21.91 15.64
CA SER A 305 10.36 23.20 14.99
C SER A 305 9.50 24.16 15.82
N PHE A 306 9.03 23.75 17.01
CA PHE A 306 8.29 24.65 17.88
C PHE A 306 9.10 25.88 18.27
N SER A 307 8.49 27.04 18.05
CA SER A 307 9.01 28.36 18.31
C SER A 307 9.22 28.63 19.81
N ASP A 308 10.05 29.62 20.08
CA ASP A 308 10.34 30.12 21.42
C ASP A 308 9.06 30.54 22.18
N GLU A 309 8.07 31.06 21.47
CA GLU A 309 6.78 31.44 22.03
C GLU A 309 5.98 30.24 22.55
N GLU A 310 6.03 29.10 21.86
CA GLU A 310 5.29 27.89 22.25
C GLU A 310 5.89 27.24 23.50
N ALA A 311 7.22 27.24 23.62
CA ALA A 311 7.90 26.77 24.83
C ALA A 311 7.56 27.64 26.06
N GLN A 312 7.41 28.95 25.87
CA GLN A 312 6.98 29.88 26.92
C GLN A 312 5.50 29.69 27.30
N LYS A 313 4.60 29.53 26.31
CA LYS A 313 3.18 29.22 26.54
C LYS A 313 3.02 27.91 27.32
N ALA A 314 3.70 26.84 26.90
CA ALA A 314 3.70 25.54 27.59
C ALA A 314 4.19 25.65 29.05
N ARG A 315 5.26 26.42 29.29
CA ARG A 315 5.73 26.71 30.66
C ARG A 315 4.64 27.36 31.51
N ALA A 316 3.94 28.36 30.97
CA ALA A 316 2.89 29.07 31.70
C ALA A 316 1.71 28.13 32.03
N ASP A 317 1.35 27.24 31.12
CA ASP A 317 0.27 26.27 31.33
C ASP A 317 0.63 25.24 32.41
N PHE A 318 1.84 24.66 32.38
CA PHE A 318 2.28 23.75 33.45
C PHE A 318 2.38 24.45 34.81
N GLN A 319 2.73 25.74 34.85
CA GLN A 319 2.69 26.52 36.08
C GLN A 319 1.25 26.65 36.62
N LYS A 320 0.26 26.91 35.77
CA LYS A 320 -1.15 26.93 36.19
C LYS A 320 -1.62 25.56 36.70
N VAL A 321 -1.22 24.47 36.04
CA VAL A 321 -1.57 23.11 36.49
C VAL A 321 -1.01 22.84 37.88
N LEU A 322 0.23 23.24 38.16
CA LEU A 322 0.85 23.07 39.49
C LEU A 322 0.25 23.99 40.56
N GLN A 323 -0.32 25.14 40.17
CA GLN A 323 -1.09 25.97 41.10
C GLN A 323 -2.38 25.27 41.54
N LEU A 324 -3.07 24.59 40.62
CA LEU A 324 -4.30 23.85 40.92
C LEU A 324 -4.03 22.50 41.59
N TYR A 325 -2.96 21.82 41.16
CA TYR A 325 -2.60 20.47 41.60
C TYR A 325 -1.11 20.38 41.97
N PRO A 326 -0.72 20.85 43.17
CA PRO A 326 0.70 20.96 43.56
C PRO A 326 1.47 19.62 43.58
N SER A 327 0.77 18.50 43.76
CA SER A 327 1.37 17.16 43.82
C SER A 327 1.51 16.48 42.45
N ASN A 328 1.16 17.14 41.35
CA ASN A 328 1.21 16.55 40.01
C ASN A 328 2.67 16.37 39.53
N LYS A 329 3.19 15.14 39.67
CA LYS A 329 4.56 14.78 39.28
C LYS A 329 4.82 14.97 37.78
N ALA A 330 3.83 14.69 36.93
CA ALA A 330 3.97 14.80 35.48
C ALA A 330 4.13 16.27 35.05
N ALA A 331 3.27 17.16 35.58
CA ALA A 331 3.38 18.60 35.30
C ALA A 331 4.72 19.19 35.79
N LYS A 332 5.23 18.73 36.94
CA LYS A 332 6.53 19.15 37.46
C LYS A 332 7.69 18.69 36.56
N ALA A 333 7.63 17.46 36.06
CA ALA A 333 8.62 16.94 35.13
C ALA A 333 8.62 17.73 33.81
N GLN A 334 7.45 17.95 33.21
CA GLN A 334 7.33 18.69 31.95
C GLN A 334 7.73 20.17 32.08
N LEU A 335 7.45 20.81 33.22
CA LEU A 335 7.92 22.17 33.49
C LEU A 335 9.46 22.26 33.47
N ALA A 336 10.16 21.26 33.99
CA ALA A 336 11.62 21.19 33.95
C ALA A 336 12.14 21.04 32.50
N VAL A 337 11.46 20.24 31.68
CA VAL A 337 11.77 20.09 30.24
C VAL A 337 11.59 21.43 29.52
N CYS A 338 10.50 22.16 29.75
CA CYS A 338 10.29 23.50 29.18
C CYS A 338 11.42 24.46 29.56
N HIS A 339 11.82 24.48 30.84
CA HIS A 339 12.95 25.32 31.28
C HIS A 339 14.26 24.96 30.61
N GLN A 340 14.54 23.66 30.43
CA GLN A 340 15.75 23.21 29.76
C GLN A 340 15.77 23.62 28.28
N ARG A 341 14.62 23.52 27.58
CA ARG A 341 14.48 23.89 26.17
C ARG A 341 14.67 25.40 25.97
N ILE A 342 14.00 26.23 26.78
CA ILE A 342 14.17 27.69 26.78
C ILE A 342 15.63 28.08 27.05
N ARG A 343 16.31 27.43 28.02
CA ARG A 343 17.73 27.70 28.31
C ARG A 343 18.66 27.34 27.15
N LYS A 344 18.49 26.16 26.56
CA LYS A 344 19.29 25.72 25.41
C LYS A 344 19.14 26.67 24.22
N GLN A 345 17.93 27.18 24.02
CA GLN A 345 17.62 28.08 22.92
C GLN A 345 18.20 29.49 23.14
N LEU A 346 17.98 30.09 24.32
CA LEU A 346 18.64 31.37 24.70
C LEU A 346 20.16 31.30 24.59
N ALA A 347 20.77 30.14 24.88
CA ALA A 347 22.20 29.93 24.69
C ALA A 347 22.62 29.91 23.21
N ARG A 348 21.80 29.33 22.32
CA ARG A 348 22.02 29.36 20.87
C ARG A 348 21.87 30.78 20.31
N GLU A 349 20.82 31.50 20.69
CA GLU A 349 20.61 32.89 20.27
C GLU A 349 21.75 33.79 20.73
N LYS A 350 22.16 33.71 22.01
CA LYS A 350 23.31 34.47 22.51
C LYS A 350 24.57 34.21 21.70
N LYS A 351 24.81 32.96 21.30
CA LYS A 351 25.95 32.59 20.46
C LYS A 351 25.82 33.16 19.04
N LEU A 352 24.63 33.08 18.45
CA LEU A 352 24.34 33.64 17.12
C LEU A 352 24.56 35.16 17.11
N TYR A 353 23.97 35.88 18.07
CA TYR A 353 24.13 37.33 18.20
C TYR A 353 25.58 37.71 18.50
N ALA A 354 26.28 37.00 19.40
CA ALA A 354 27.70 37.24 19.66
C ALA A 354 28.55 37.13 18.39
N ASN A 355 28.36 36.07 17.60
CA ASN A 355 29.06 35.87 16.33
C ASN A 355 28.71 36.94 15.28
N MET A 356 27.46 37.42 15.27
CA MET A 356 27.03 38.50 14.36
C MET A 356 27.65 39.85 14.76
N PHE A 357 27.72 40.17 16.05
CA PHE A 357 28.38 41.38 16.55
C PHE A 357 29.89 41.34 16.34
N GLU A 358 30.53 40.18 16.51
CA GLU A 358 31.95 40.00 16.18
C GLU A 358 32.22 40.28 14.69
N ARG A 359 31.40 39.72 13.79
CA ARG A 359 31.51 40.01 12.34
C ARG A 359 31.33 41.48 11.99
N LEU A 360 30.30 42.12 12.55
CA LEU A 360 30.04 43.55 12.31
C LEU A 360 31.19 44.42 12.85
N ALA A 361 31.76 44.07 14.01
CA ALA A 361 32.93 44.75 14.56
C ALA A 361 34.19 44.52 13.71
N GLU A 362 34.38 43.33 13.16
CA GLU A 362 35.45 43.04 12.21
C GLU A 362 35.29 43.84 10.90
N GLU A 363 34.08 43.95 10.38
CA GLU A 363 33.78 44.76 9.19
C GLU A 363 34.00 46.26 9.45
N GLU A 364 33.56 46.76 10.61
CA GLU A 364 33.79 48.15 11.01
C GLU A 364 35.29 48.44 11.22
N ASN A 365 36.04 47.50 11.82
CA ASN A 365 37.48 47.62 11.98
C ASN A 365 38.21 47.53 10.63
N LYS A 366 37.76 46.69 9.70
CA LYS A 366 38.27 46.65 8.31
C LYS A 366 37.98 47.96 7.56
N ALA A 367 36.79 48.53 7.72
CA ALA A 367 36.42 49.82 7.13
C ALA A 367 37.24 50.97 7.74
N LYS A 368 37.43 50.99 9.06
CA LYS A 368 38.31 51.96 9.74
C LYS A 368 39.77 51.80 9.35
N ALA A 369 40.26 50.57 9.20
CA ALA A 369 41.61 50.30 8.71
C ALA A 369 41.81 50.76 7.26
N ALA A 370 40.82 50.56 6.39
CA ALA A 370 40.84 51.06 5.01
C ALA A 370 40.83 52.60 4.94
N ILE A 371 40.11 53.28 5.85
CA ILE A 371 40.09 54.74 5.95
C ILE A 371 41.40 55.28 6.56
N ALA A 372 41.96 54.61 7.57
CA ALA A 372 43.22 54.99 8.22
C ALA A 372 44.46 54.72 7.35
N ALA A 373 44.37 53.76 6.42
CA ALA A 373 45.42 53.46 5.46
C ALA A 373 45.60 54.53 4.37
N GLY A 374 44.82 55.62 4.40
CA GLY A 374 45.13 56.88 3.70
C GLY A 374 45.71 56.70 2.31
N ASP A 375 44.92 56.17 1.37
CA ASP A 375 45.29 56.26 -0.03
C ASP A 375 45.23 57.74 -0.46
N ARG A 376 46.38 58.38 -0.44
CA ARG A 376 46.68 59.56 -1.25
C ARG A 376 48.02 59.33 -1.92
N HIS A 377 47.99 58.75 -3.12
CA HIS A 377 48.91 59.24 -4.12
C HIS A 377 48.26 60.41 -4.88
N THR A 378 48.90 61.56 -4.70
CA THR A 378 48.70 62.83 -5.38
C THR A 378 49.11 62.80 -6.85
N ASP A 379 48.25 63.37 -7.69
CA ASP A 379 48.51 64.31 -8.79
C ASP A 379 49.65 64.08 -9.81
N ALA A 380 49.18 63.98 -11.07
CA ALA A 380 49.61 64.73 -12.25
C ALA A 380 50.84 64.29 -13.07
N GLU A 381 50.58 63.75 -14.27
CA GLU A 381 51.18 64.26 -15.50
C GLU A 381 50.17 64.26 -16.67
N MET A 382 50.08 65.41 -17.35
CA MET A 382 49.21 65.77 -18.47
C MET A 382 49.62 65.09 -19.79
N LYS A 383 48.67 64.82 -20.70
CA LYS A 383 48.44 65.63 -21.93
C LYS A 383 47.40 65.04 -22.91
N ASP A 384 46.46 65.93 -23.27
CA ASP A 384 45.81 66.19 -24.57
C ASP A 384 45.02 65.09 -25.35
N GLU A 385 43.69 65.27 -25.34
CA GLU A 385 42.72 65.37 -26.46
C GLU A 385 42.68 64.36 -27.64
N PRO A 386 41.60 64.29 -28.47
CA PRO A 386 40.16 64.49 -28.21
C PRO A 386 39.21 63.47 -28.94
N LYS A 387 37.91 63.55 -28.56
CA LYS A 387 36.67 63.44 -29.38
C LYS A 387 36.39 62.23 -30.31
N ASP A 388 35.24 61.58 -30.06
CA ASP A 388 33.98 61.60 -30.85
C ASP A 388 33.24 60.25 -30.99
N VAL A 389 31.98 60.27 -30.51
CA VAL A 389 30.72 59.84 -31.18
C VAL A 389 30.36 58.34 -31.35
N ALA A 390 29.26 57.99 -30.65
CA ALA A 390 28.10 57.15 -31.02
C ALA A 390 28.09 55.61 -30.87
N GLY A 391 26.92 55.15 -30.40
CA GLY A 391 26.35 53.80 -30.51
C GLY A 391 26.40 53.02 -29.20
N SER A 392 25.36 52.38 -28.65
CA SER A 392 23.94 52.16 -28.99
C SER A 392 23.39 51.22 -27.90
N GLN A 393 22.07 51.23 -27.66
CA GLN A 393 21.33 50.38 -26.70
C GLN A 393 21.49 48.87 -26.98
N PRO A 394 21.08 48.00 -26.03
CA PRO A 394 19.76 47.34 -26.16
C PRO A 394 19.02 47.26 -24.81
N GLN A 395 17.73 47.58 -24.72
CA GLN A 395 16.53 46.80 -25.08
C GLN A 395 16.17 45.66 -24.10
N VAL A 396 14.99 45.85 -23.51
CA VAL A 396 14.20 44.93 -22.71
C VAL A 396 13.48 43.97 -23.65
N GLU A 397 13.55 42.66 -23.40
CA GLU A 397 12.58 41.70 -23.90
C GLU A 397 12.20 40.67 -22.82
N THR A 398 10.89 40.46 -22.75
CA THR A 398 10.12 39.50 -21.98
C THR A 398 9.99 38.19 -22.74
N GLU A 399 10.21 37.07 -22.07
CA GLU A 399 9.71 35.71 -22.40
C GLU A 399 9.69 34.93 -21.07
N ALA A 400 8.81 33.97 -20.76
CA ALA A 400 7.53 33.49 -21.26
C ALA A 400 6.93 32.65 -20.11
#